data_AF-B5LFX9-F1
#
_entry.id   AF-B5LFX9-F1
#
_cell.length_a   1.000
_cell.length_b   1.000
_cell.length_c   1.000
_cell.angle_alpha   90.00
_cell.angle_beta   90.00
_cell.angle_gamma   90.00
#
_symmetry.space_group_name_H-M   'P 1'
#
loop_
_entity.id
_entity.type
_entity.pdbx_description
1 polymer ?
#
loop_
_entity_poly.entity_id
_entity_poly.type
_entity_poly.pdbx_seq_one_letter_code
_entity_poly.pdbx_strand_id
1 'polypeptide(L)' 'SHSMRYFSAAVSRPGRGEPRFIAMGYVDDTQFVRFDSDSACPRMEPRAPWVE' A
#
# COMPACT_ATOMS: atom_id res chain seq x y z
N SER A 1 -12.65 4.91 20.53
CA SER A 1 -12.27 5.82 19.44
C SER A 1 -11.73 4.98 18.32
N HIS A 2 -12.07 5.29 17.07
CA HIS A 2 -11.58 4.57 15.88
C HIS A 2 -10.78 5.55 15.01
N SER A 3 -9.85 5.04 14.23
CA SER A 3 -8.98 5.86 13.39
C SER A 3 -8.68 5.20 12.05
N MET A 4 -8.62 6.00 10.99
CA MET A 4 -8.13 5.56 9.69
C MET A 4 -6.75 6.16 9.45
N ARG A 5 -5.80 5.36 8.97
CA ARG A 5 -4.44 5.79 8.68
C ARG A 5 -3.98 5.29 7.32
N TYR A 6 -3.24 6.13 6.61
CA TYR A 6 -2.50 5.73 5.42
C TYR A 6 -1.01 5.88 5.69
N PHE A 7 -0.25 4.88 5.27
CA PHE A 7 1.20 4.89 5.28
C PHE A 7 1.71 4.76 3.86
N SER A 8 2.71 5.55 3.50
CA SER A 8 3.38 5.45 2.22
C SER A 8 4.89 5.43 2.43
N ALA A 9 5.58 4.70 1.54
CA ALA A 9 7.02 4.63 1.51
C ALA A 9 7.49 4.59 0.06
N ALA A 10 8.51 5.40 -0.24
CA ALA A 10 9.25 5.35 -1.49
C ALA A 10 10.69 4.94 -1.17
N VAL A 11 11.17 3.87 -1.82
CA VAL A 11 12.52 3.36 -1.63
C VAL A 11 13.28 3.52 -2.94
N SER A 12 14.32 4.36 -2.92
CA SER A 12 15.20 4.56 -4.08
C SER A 12 15.96 3.28 -4.41
N ARG A 13 16.27 3.08 -5.69
CA ARG A 13 16.93 1.88 -6.19
C ARG A 13 18.06 2.20 -7.16
N PRO A 14 19.24 2.56 -6.65
CA PRO A 14 20.40 2.82 -7.50
C PRO A 14 20.65 1.65 -8.45
N GLY A 15 20.64 1.92 -9.76
CA GLY A 15 20.89 0.93 -10.81
C GLY A 15 19.70 0.03 -11.19
N ARG A 16 18.50 0.21 -10.62
CA ARG A 16 17.30 -0.60 -10.95
C ARG A 16 16.08 0.21 -11.39
N GLY A 17 16.29 1.45 -11.83
CA GLY A 17 15.24 2.32 -12.38
C GLY A 17 14.48 3.12 -11.31
N GLU A 18 13.19 3.32 -11.54
CA GLU A 18 12.31 4.10 -10.67
C GLU A 18 12.27 3.57 -9.21
N PRO A 19 12.07 4.45 -8.21
CA PRO A 19 11.86 4.03 -6.83
C PRO A 19 10.67 3.08 -6.69
N ARG A 20 10.78 2.11 -5.79
CA ARG A 20 9.59 1.33 -5.39
C ARG A 20 8.73 2.17 -4.49
N PHE A 21 7.46 2.31 -4.83
CA PHE A 21 6.46 2.94 -4.01
C PHE A 21 5.48 1.92 -3.44
N ILE A 22 5.20 2.02 -2.15
CA ILE A 22 4.22 1.20 -1.43
C ILE A 22 3.28 2.14 -0.67
N ALA A 23 1.98 1.87 -0.73
CA ALA A 23 0.99 2.53 0.13
C ALA A 23 0.10 1.49 0.82
N MET A 24 -0.30 1.76 2.05
CA MET A 24 -1.13 0.86 2.87
C MET A 24 -2.18 1.68 3.61
N GLY A 25 -3.41 1.20 3.64
CA GLY A 25 -4.50 1.78 4.42
C GLY A 25 -4.89 0.88 5.58
N TYR A 26 -5.08 1.47 6.76
CA TYR A 26 -5.52 0.81 7.98
C TYR A 26 -6.77 1.49 8.55
N VAL A 27 -7.70 0.68 9.06
CA VAL A 27 -8.74 1.09 10.01
C VAL A 27 -8.38 0.43 11.34
N ASP A 28 -8.11 1.25 12.34
CA ASP A 28 -7.46 0.87 13.58
C ASP A 28 -6.17 0.09 13.30
N ASP A 29 -6.14 -1.19 13.65
CA ASP A 29 -5.00 -2.08 13.44
C ASP A 29 -5.20 -3.04 12.25
N THR A 30 -6.30 -2.88 11.50
CA THR A 30 -6.66 -3.76 10.37
C THR A 30 -6.29 -3.11 9.05
N GLN A 31 -5.35 -3.72 8.31
CA GLN A 31 -5.05 -3.30 6.96
C GLN A 31 -6.22 -3.62 6.02
N PHE A 32 -6.67 -2.64 5.25
CA PHE A 32 -7.81 -2.81 4.34
C PHE A 32 -7.47 -2.64 2.88
N VAL A 33 -6.37 -1.93 2.57
CA VAL A 33 -5.84 -1.78 1.20
C VAL A 33 -4.32 -1.80 1.16
N ARG A 34 -3.77 -2.22 0.01
CA ARG A 34 -2.35 -2.13 -0.31
C ARG A 34 -2.14 -1.77 -1.77
N PHE A 35 -1.20 -0.87 -2.03
CA PHE A 35 -0.62 -0.64 -3.36
C PHE A 35 0.88 -0.96 -3.32
N ASP A 36 1.40 -1.55 -4.39
CA ASP A 36 2.83 -1.82 -4.56
C ASP A 36 3.21 -1.64 -6.03
N SER A 37 4.08 -0.66 -6.31
CA SER A 37 4.49 -0.28 -7.67
C SER A 37 5.28 -1.38 -8.38
N ASP A 38 5.84 -2.34 -7.64
CA ASP A 38 6.56 -3.48 -8.20
C ASP A 38 5.63 -4.63 -8.62
N SER A 39 4.33 -4.53 -8.35
CA SER A 39 3.38 -5.56 -8.77
C SER A 39 3.32 -5.63 -10.29
N ALA A 40 3.14 -6.82 -10.86
CA ALA A 40 3.02 -6.99 -12.32
C ALA A 40 1.87 -6.17 -12.92
N CYS A 41 0.82 -5.90 -12.13
CA CYS A 41 -0.27 -5.00 -12.45
C CYS A 41 -0.50 -4.09 -11.23
N PRO A 42 0.17 -2.93 -11.12
CA PRO A 42 0.05 -2.06 -9.96
C PRO A 42 -1.37 -1.52 -9.83
N ARG A 43 -2.06 -1.93 -8.77
CA ARG A 43 -3.39 -1.44 -8.40
C ARG A 43 -3.55 -1.45 -6.88
N MET A 44 -4.59 -0.77 -6.41
CA MET A 44 -5.00 -0.88 -5.01
C MET A 44 -5.68 -2.24 -4.82
N GLU A 45 -5.13 -3.08 -3.96
CA GLU A 45 -5.66 -4.40 -3.67
C GLU A 45 -6.36 -4.40 -2.31
N PRO A 46 -7.60 -4.93 -2.23
CA PRO A 46 -8.29 -5.11 -0.96
C PRO A 46 -7.56 -6.12 -0.09
N ARG A 47 -7.51 -5.86 1.21
CA ARG A 47 -6.86 -6.71 2.22
C ARG A 47 -7.79 -7.12 3.35
N ALA A 48 -9.04 -6.66 3.31
CA ALA A 48 -10.08 -7.02 4.25
C ALA A 48 -11.40 -7.31 3.51
N PRO A 49 -12.24 -8.24 4.00
CA PRO A 49 -13.44 -8.72 3.29
C PRO A 49 -14.56 -7.68 3.15
N TRP A 50 -14.46 -6.57 3.87
CA TRP A 50 -15.42 -5.46 3.80
C TRP A 50 -15.01 -4.38 2.80
N VAL A 51 -13.88 -4.58 2.10
CA VAL A 51 -13.45 -3.79 0.96
C VAL A 51 -13.50 -4.71 -0.25
N GLU A 52 -14.55 -4.56 -1.05
CA GLU A 52 -14.70 -5.22 -2.36
C GLU A 52 -14.79 -4.17 -3.47
#